data_AF-A0A6A4YZM3-F1
#
_entry.id   AF-A0A6A4YZM3-F1
#
_cell.length_a   1.000
_cell.length_b   1.000
_cell.length_c   1.000
_cell.angle_alpha   90.00
_cell.angle_beta   90.00
_cell.angle_gamma   90.00
#
_symmetry.space_group_name_H-M   'P 1'
#
loop_
_entity.id
_entity.type
_entity.pdbx_description
1 polymer ?
#
loop_
_entity_poly.entity_id
_entity_poly.type
_entity_poly.pdbx_seq_one_letter_code
_entity_poly.pdbx_strand_id
1 'polypeptide(L)'
;MLCSPSPGGVPITSPGIEPSVVSSGVVSIVSPVAMPSGDILGVIPYDASSGVLPHDVGGGGVNDVANVVIGTVADNMSNLVVQSIPTVSLDDDTLEELYGVDDMDVVVDQPEPWPQSFLSFADLYGYFLAEAKQHDFAIAKNTRNFPPALFAKWFPGIAYEPSIQRGSLYCCATEAQGKPKDTSCTIRVCFRFGFVTRTFELDLGSSRASHNHLLRRKEFIGGLGVLVQRARQMEHAELTECFDLGAAGINAVKAREILALKFPGRLYCTKLLCRVLAKGHDHHFGNDVDGMAMFLAEGERVRSNGGVFELGFTTDARIFDVYVMTCSMRQHAAVYGDVVINDGTHGMDRYDSVTMPNTLVDCLGKSVICSYSQYRSEHCAHLTRAFDLFGLGRSGSTLLTDDGAAYSVVANHFSMAHLLCSQHYIVTAMDYRTGFGDLDASFLAHVREAIFLDFKTSRGLDEHFSRMSILFGHVPRAALFVKKLTADRLLVCKTHTTHVFSCGASSTQRGEATNSRLKGNGTKKMELRRYSLYKLLKWYLTTIGMQDEASSSGTSRRSACKTRLACSSLYNTLPAGICSRSTWPRCGRVRSS
;
A
#
# COMPACT_ATOMS: atom_id res chain seq x y z
N MET A 1 -17.46 62.95 -30.13
CA MET A 1 -16.20 63.66 -29.84
C MET A 1 -15.12 62.59 -29.70
N LEU A 2 -14.59 62.00 -30.78
CA LEU A 2 -13.57 62.51 -31.72
C LEU A 2 -12.35 63.11 -31.00
N CYS A 3 -11.24 62.36 -30.96
CA CYS A 3 -10.04 62.61 -31.79
C CYS A 3 -8.90 61.62 -31.49
N SER A 4 -8.54 60.82 -32.49
CA SER A 4 -7.15 60.48 -32.89
C SER A 4 -6.86 61.30 -34.20
N PRO A 5 -5.70 61.28 -34.91
CA PRO A 5 -4.63 60.26 -34.96
C PRO A 5 -3.15 60.69 -35.31
N SER A 6 -2.18 59.77 -35.06
CA SER A 6 -0.97 59.34 -35.86
C SER A 6 0.11 60.35 -36.34
N PRO A 7 1.23 59.99 -37.07
CA PRO A 7 1.82 58.69 -37.53
C PRO A 7 3.39 58.54 -37.56
N GLY A 8 3.87 57.32 -37.95
CA GLY A 8 5.16 57.01 -38.64
C GLY A 8 6.00 55.88 -37.97
N GLY A 9 6.36 54.70 -38.51
CA GLY A 9 6.70 54.20 -39.88
C GLY A 9 8.24 54.15 -40.02
N VAL A 10 9.01 53.06 -40.23
CA VAL A 10 9.08 52.04 -41.32
C VAL A 10 10.27 51.05 -41.00
N PRO A 11 10.38 49.84 -41.62
CA PRO A 11 11.13 48.66 -41.13
C PRO A 11 12.46 48.35 -41.88
N ILE A 12 13.25 47.39 -41.38
CA ILE A 12 14.39 46.80 -42.11
C ILE A 12 14.39 45.26 -42.02
N THR A 13 14.72 44.67 -43.17
CA THR A 13 14.64 43.28 -43.65
C THR A 13 15.72 42.32 -43.13
N SER A 14 15.39 41.03 -43.15
CA SER A 14 16.28 39.86 -43.04
C SER A 14 17.23 39.69 -44.24
N PRO A 15 18.24 38.80 -44.13
CA PRO A 15 18.15 37.57 -44.94
C PRO A 15 18.60 36.30 -44.19
N GLY A 16 18.06 35.16 -44.63
CA GLY A 16 18.30 33.84 -44.04
C GLY A 16 19.45 33.05 -44.67
N ILE A 17 19.82 31.95 -44.00
CA ILE A 17 20.59 30.82 -44.50
C ILE A 17 20.11 29.55 -43.75
N GLU A 18 19.67 28.53 -44.47
CA GLU A 18 19.58 27.11 -44.05
C GLU A 18 20.72 26.32 -44.74
N PRO A 19 20.91 25.00 -44.51
CA PRO A 19 21.07 24.26 -43.25
C PRO A 19 22.36 23.37 -43.28
N SER A 20 22.82 22.87 -42.13
CA SER A 20 23.75 21.73 -42.12
C SER A 20 23.58 20.85 -40.88
N VAL A 21 23.26 19.60 -41.14
CA VAL A 21 23.34 18.44 -40.24
C VAL A 21 24.82 18.10 -40.01
N VAL A 22 25.23 17.81 -38.76
CA VAL A 22 26.08 16.67 -38.33
C VAL A 22 26.22 16.67 -36.80
N SER A 23 26.15 15.45 -36.26
CA SER A 23 26.33 14.97 -34.88
C SER A 23 27.48 15.55 -34.05
N SER A 24 27.27 15.65 -32.73
CA SER A 24 28.02 14.89 -31.69
C SER A 24 27.70 15.46 -30.30
N GLY A 25 27.46 14.58 -29.33
CA GLY A 25 27.07 14.95 -27.98
C GLY A 25 28.18 15.61 -27.16
N VAL A 26 27.78 16.46 -26.22
CA VAL A 26 28.55 16.80 -25.01
C VAL A 26 27.54 17.06 -23.88
N VAL A 27 27.65 16.25 -22.83
CA VAL A 27 27.01 16.49 -21.53
C VAL A 27 27.74 17.66 -20.86
N SER A 28 27.10 18.81 -20.70
CA SER A 28 27.66 19.91 -19.92
C SER A 28 27.44 19.65 -18.43
N ILE A 29 28.49 19.16 -17.79
CA ILE A 29 28.67 19.21 -16.34
C ILE A 29 29.06 20.64 -15.99
N VAL A 30 28.18 21.35 -15.29
CA VAL A 30 28.51 22.65 -14.69
C VAL A 30 29.16 22.37 -13.34
N SER A 31 30.47 22.58 -13.25
CA SER A 31 31.18 22.63 -11.96
C SER A 31 30.84 23.91 -11.20
N PRO A 32 30.71 23.86 -9.87
CA PRO A 32 30.34 25.03 -9.08
C PRO A 32 31.53 25.97 -8.87
N VAL A 33 31.26 27.25 -9.02
CA VAL A 33 32.13 28.38 -8.69
C VAL A 33 32.32 28.43 -7.17
N ALA A 34 33.58 28.47 -6.74
CA ALA A 34 33.98 28.66 -5.36
C ALA A 34 33.74 30.10 -4.89
N MET A 35 33.16 30.26 -3.71
CA MET A 35 33.15 31.50 -2.92
C MET A 35 33.40 31.15 -1.44
N PRO A 36 33.96 32.08 -0.65
CA PRO A 36 34.92 31.76 0.41
C PRO A 36 34.31 31.52 1.80
N SER A 37 35.11 30.82 2.59
CA SER A 37 35.03 30.50 4.01
C SER A 37 34.70 31.66 4.95
N GLY A 38 33.79 31.41 5.90
CA GLY A 38 33.56 32.22 7.09
C GLY A 38 32.84 31.42 8.19
N ASP A 39 33.62 31.02 9.19
CA ASP A 39 33.31 30.76 10.61
C ASP A 39 32.22 29.77 11.07
N ILE A 40 32.76 28.58 11.34
CA ILE A 40 32.51 27.57 12.38
C ILE A 40 31.72 28.07 13.61
N LEU A 41 30.61 27.37 13.93
CA LEU A 41 30.11 27.19 15.31
C LEU A 41 29.55 25.76 15.51
N GLY A 42 30.29 24.98 16.29
CA GLY A 42 29.79 23.98 17.24
C GLY A 42 29.00 22.77 16.73
N VAL A 43 29.70 21.70 16.32
CA VAL A 43 29.15 20.34 16.26
C VAL A 43 29.14 19.75 17.67
N ILE A 44 27.95 19.39 18.19
CA ILE A 44 27.79 18.55 19.38
C ILE A 44 27.56 17.10 18.88
N PRO A 45 28.40 16.12 19.24
CA PRO A 45 28.16 14.73 18.88
C PRO A 45 27.10 14.12 19.82
N TYR A 46 26.09 13.47 19.25
CA TYR A 46 25.11 12.70 20.00
C TYR A 46 25.57 11.24 20.08
N ASP A 47 25.71 10.76 21.32
CA ASP A 47 26.17 9.43 21.71
C ASP A 47 25.05 8.40 21.49
N ALA A 48 25.39 7.32 20.78
CA ALA A 48 24.54 6.18 20.53
C ALA A 48 24.79 5.09 21.57
N SER A 49 24.12 5.18 22.73
CA SER A 49 24.10 4.08 23.70
C SER A 49 22.91 4.18 24.65
N SER A 50 21.80 3.49 24.33
CA SER A 50 20.94 2.80 25.30
C SER A 50 19.74 2.16 24.60
N GLY A 51 19.82 0.85 24.43
CA GLY A 51 18.66 0.03 24.12
C GLY A 51 17.85 -0.21 25.39
N VAL A 52 16.55 0.07 25.33
CA VAL A 52 15.52 -0.54 26.19
C VAL A 52 14.24 -0.65 25.37
N LEU A 53 13.86 -1.89 25.02
CA LEU A 53 12.54 -2.24 24.52
C LEU A 53 11.57 -2.32 25.72
N PRO A 54 10.37 -1.72 25.69
CA PRO A 54 9.32 -2.09 26.62
C PRO A 54 8.54 -3.28 26.07
N HIS A 55 8.51 -4.34 26.89
CA HIS A 55 7.52 -5.40 26.86
C HIS A 55 6.12 -4.83 27.07
N ASP A 56 5.16 -5.21 26.22
CA ASP A 56 3.74 -5.02 26.51
C ASP A 56 3.12 -6.33 27.00
N VAL A 57 2.55 -6.22 28.20
CA VAL A 57 1.82 -7.25 28.96
C VAL A 57 0.34 -7.17 28.58
N GLY A 58 -0.29 -8.34 28.46
CA GLY A 58 -1.65 -8.50 27.96
C GLY A 58 -2.76 -7.86 28.79
N GLY A 59 -3.88 -7.62 28.11
CA GLY A 59 -5.20 -7.36 28.67
C GLY A 59 -6.25 -7.94 27.74
N GLY A 60 -6.93 -9.01 28.16
CA GLY A 60 -7.94 -9.70 27.39
C GLY A 60 -9.34 -9.07 27.49
N GLY A 61 -10.08 -9.20 26.39
CA GLY A 61 -11.51 -9.54 26.30
C GLY A 61 -12.55 -8.57 26.85
N VAL A 62 -13.46 -8.11 25.99
CA VAL A 62 -14.91 -8.46 26.04
C VAL A 62 -15.47 -8.39 24.61
N ASN A 63 -16.24 -9.42 24.25
CA ASN A 63 -16.99 -9.57 23.00
C ASN A 63 -18.18 -8.59 22.95
N ASP A 64 -18.43 -7.97 21.80
CA ASP A 64 -19.79 -7.58 21.42
C ASP A 64 -20.10 -7.97 19.98
N VAL A 65 -21.14 -8.78 19.87
CA VAL A 65 -21.71 -9.36 18.66
C VAL A 65 -22.66 -8.32 18.06
N ALA A 66 -22.36 -7.82 16.87
CA ALA A 66 -23.29 -6.99 16.10
C ALA A 66 -23.56 -7.63 14.74
N ASN A 67 -24.84 -7.93 14.52
CA ASN A 67 -25.40 -8.65 13.40
C ASN A 67 -25.06 -8.04 12.02
N VAL A 68 -24.60 -8.89 11.12
CA VAL A 68 -24.43 -8.59 9.69
C VAL A 68 -25.80 -8.69 9.01
N VAL A 69 -26.29 -7.57 8.48
CA VAL A 69 -27.37 -7.56 7.50
C VAL A 69 -26.72 -7.53 6.12
N ILE A 70 -26.78 -8.65 5.40
CA ILE A 70 -26.31 -8.78 4.02
C ILE A 70 -27.35 -8.13 3.11
N GLY A 71 -27.05 -6.92 2.64
CA GLY A 71 -27.73 -6.30 1.50
C GLY A 71 -26.96 -6.64 0.22
N THR A 72 -27.59 -7.42 -0.65
CA THR A 72 -27.12 -7.79 -1.98
C THR A 72 -26.94 -6.56 -2.88
N VAL A 73 -25.72 -6.36 -3.39
CA VAL A 73 -25.45 -5.46 -4.53
C VAL A 73 -24.72 -6.29 -5.58
N ALA A 74 -25.50 -7.11 -6.29
CA ALA A 74 -25.13 -7.65 -7.58
C ALA A 74 -25.88 -6.80 -8.61
N ASP A 75 -25.27 -5.67 -9.01
CA ASP A 75 -25.63 -4.89 -10.20
C ASP A 75 -24.70 -3.68 -10.26
N ASN A 76 -23.64 -3.76 -11.09
CA ASN A 76 -22.88 -2.66 -11.72
C ASN A 76 -21.46 -3.09 -12.15
N MET A 77 -21.31 -4.24 -12.82
CA MET A 77 -20.05 -4.62 -13.50
C MET A 77 -20.16 -4.70 -15.02
N SER A 78 -21.19 -4.07 -15.60
CA SER A 78 -21.31 -3.84 -17.04
C SER A 78 -21.01 -2.38 -17.33
N ASN A 79 -19.73 -2.03 -17.53
CA ASN A 79 -19.25 -0.90 -18.37
C ASN A 79 -17.75 -0.60 -18.14
N LEU A 80 -16.89 -1.62 -18.13
CA LEU A 80 -15.46 -1.41 -18.35
C LEU A 80 -15.15 -1.69 -19.83
N VAL A 81 -14.94 -0.62 -20.61
CA VAL A 81 -14.35 -0.72 -21.95
C VAL A 81 -12.88 -1.03 -21.76
N VAL A 82 -12.52 -2.31 -21.84
CA VAL A 82 -11.13 -2.77 -21.87
C VAL A 82 -10.57 -2.44 -23.26
N GLN A 83 -9.60 -1.53 -23.31
CA GLN A 83 -8.77 -1.35 -24.50
C GLN A 83 -7.97 -2.64 -24.72
N SER A 84 -8.04 -3.16 -25.95
CA SER A 84 -7.40 -4.39 -26.40
C SER A 84 -5.88 -4.36 -26.18
N ILE A 85 -5.39 -5.24 -25.32
CA ILE A 85 -3.97 -5.61 -25.19
C ILE A 85 -3.65 -6.67 -26.25
N PRO A 86 -2.46 -6.69 -26.89
CA PRO A 86 -2.14 -7.70 -27.88
C PRO A 86 -2.14 -9.09 -27.24
N THR A 87 -2.91 -10.01 -27.79
CA THR A 87 -2.78 -11.45 -27.52
C THR A 87 -1.42 -11.92 -28.02
N VAL A 88 -0.50 -12.18 -27.11
CA VAL A 88 0.72 -12.95 -27.40
C VAL A 88 0.35 -14.43 -27.27
N SER A 89 0.37 -15.15 -28.39
CA SER A 89 0.30 -16.61 -28.38
C SER A 89 1.60 -17.14 -27.78
N LEU A 90 1.50 -17.82 -26.65
CA LEU A 90 2.62 -18.56 -26.07
C LEU A 90 2.67 -19.93 -26.77
N ASP A 91 3.77 -20.22 -27.44
CA ASP A 91 4.06 -21.53 -28.01
C ASP A 91 4.40 -22.52 -26.89
N ASP A 92 3.87 -23.74 -26.98
CA ASP A 92 3.99 -24.83 -25.99
C ASP A 92 5.44 -25.12 -25.55
N ASP A 93 6.42 -24.85 -26.42
CA ASP A 93 7.84 -25.11 -26.16
C ASP A 93 8.45 -24.17 -25.11
N THR A 94 7.86 -23.00 -24.87
CA THR A 94 8.33 -22.06 -23.81
C THR A 94 7.88 -22.45 -22.40
N LEU A 95 6.93 -23.37 -22.26
CA LEU A 95 6.46 -23.85 -20.96
C LEU A 95 7.46 -24.80 -20.30
N GLU A 96 8.25 -25.58 -21.06
CA GLU A 96 9.16 -26.58 -20.47
C GLU A 96 10.41 -25.96 -19.82
N GLU A 97 10.95 -24.85 -20.33
CA GLU A 97 12.10 -24.15 -19.73
C GLU A 97 11.77 -23.44 -18.39
N LEU A 98 10.48 -23.24 -18.07
CA LEU A 98 9.99 -22.52 -16.89
C LEU A 98 9.90 -23.37 -15.59
N TYR A 99 10.20 -24.68 -15.68
CA TYR A 99 10.02 -25.65 -14.59
C TYR A 99 11.34 -26.15 -13.95
N GLY A 100 12.25 -25.23 -13.62
CA GLY A 100 13.40 -25.53 -12.76
C GLY A 100 12.98 -26.23 -11.46
N VAL A 101 13.47 -27.45 -11.28
CA VAL A 101 13.14 -28.38 -10.21
C VAL A 101 13.94 -28.04 -8.96
N ASP A 102 13.26 -27.58 -7.91
CA ASP A 102 13.72 -27.76 -6.54
C ASP A 102 12.72 -28.66 -5.81
N ASP A 103 13.10 -29.93 -5.72
CA ASP A 103 12.39 -30.98 -5.01
C ASP A 103 12.65 -30.86 -3.50
N MET A 104 11.58 -30.78 -2.72
CA MET A 104 11.60 -31.04 -1.29
C MET A 104 10.54 -32.11 -1.00
N ASP A 105 11.01 -33.22 -0.44
CA ASP A 105 10.24 -34.39 -0.08
C ASP A 105 9.04 -34.03 0.80
N VAL A 106 7.84 -34.38 0.34
CA VAL A 106 6.63 -34.33 1.17
C VAL A 106 6.56 -35.65 1.93
N VAL A 107 6.82 -35.59 3.23
CA VAL A 107 6.53 -36.69 4.16
C VAL A 107 5.01 -36.79 4.27
N VAL A 108 4.43 -37.74 3.55
CA VAL A 108 3.05 -38.20 3.77
C VAL A 108 3.03 -38.94 5.10
N ASP A 109 1.97 -38.75 5.90
CA ASP A 109 1.72 -39.47 7.15
C ASP A 109 2.18 -40.93 7.05
N GLN A 110 3.02 -41.34 7.99
CA GLN A 110 3.63 -42.67 7.94
C GLN A 110 2.52 -43.72 7.94
N PRO A 111 2.43 -44.60 6.92
CA PRO A 111 1.60 -45.78 7.03
C PRO A 111 2.05 -46.59 8.23
N GLU A 112 1.14 -47.40 8.80
CA GLU A 112 1.51 -48.39 9.81
C GLU A 112 2.79 -49.13 9.36
N PRO A 113 3.73 -49.41 10.28
CA PRO A 113 4.99 -50.04 9.93
C PRO A 113 4.73 -51.33 9.17
N TRP A 114 5.35 -51.49 8.00
CA TRP A 114 5.18 -52.69 7.18
C TRP A 114 5.47 -53.95 8.02
N PRO A 115 4.71 -55.04 7.85
CA PRO A 115 5.04 -56.32 8.45
C PRO A 115 6.48 -56.70 8.10
N GLN A 116 7.28 -57.05 9.10
CA GLN A 116 8.70 -57.30 8.89
C GLN A 116 8.99 -58.65 8.23
N SER A 117 8.06 -59.61 8.29
CA SER A 117 8.21 -60.91 7.66
C SER A 117 6.90 -61.52 7.15
N PHE A 118 7.01 -62.38 6.15
CA PHE A 118 5.89 -63.06 5.47
C PHE A 118 6.20 -64.57 5.31
N LEU A 119 5.20 -65.44 5.47
CA LEU A 119 5.39 -66.90 5.40
C LEU A 119 5.72 -67.39 3.99
N SER A 120 5.20 -66.72 2.96
CA SER A 120 5.48 -67.04 1.56
C SER A 120 5.65 -65.77 0.71
N PHE A 121 6.23 -65.93 -0.47
CA PHE A 121 6.30 -64.83 -1.44
C PHE A 121 4.90 -64.43 -1.92
N ALA A 122 3.94 -65.36 -1.97
CA ALA A 122 2.56 -65.07 -2.35
C ALA A 122 1.89 -64.14 -1.33
N ASP A 123 2.14 -64.35 -0.03
CA ASP A 123 1.62 -63.48 1.03
C ASP A 123 2.23 -62.08 0.96
N LEU A 124 3.56 -62.00 0.79
CA LEU A 124 4.28 -60.74 0.63
C LEU A 124 3.74 -59.96 -0.59
N TYR A 125 3.66 -60.61 -1.74
CA TYR A 125 3.19 -59.98 -2.97
C TYR A 125 1.71 -59.59 -2.87
N GLY A 126 0.87 -60.45 -2.27
CA GLY A 126 -0.56 -60.18 -2.04
C GLY A 126 -0.80 -58.98 -1.13
N TYR A 127 -0.03 -58.86 -0.03
CA TYR A 127 -0.08 -57.70 0.86
C TYR A 127 0.22 -56.41 0.10
N PHE A 128 1.35 -56.35 -0.62
CA PHE A 128 1.71 -55.14 -1.36
C PHE A 128 0.83 -54.86 -2.58
N LEU A 129 0.18 -55.88 -3.16
CA LEU A 129 -0.84 -55.69 -4.20
C LEU A 129 -2.12 -55.07 -3.61
N ALA A 130 -2.51 -55.46 -2.39
CA ALA A 130 -3.64 -54.87 -1.68
C ALA A 130 -3.34 -53.41 -1.28
N GLU A 131 -2.14 -53.14 -0.77
CA GLU A 131 -1.64 -51.78 -0.50
C GLU A 131 -1.64 -50.93 -1.77
N ALA A 132 -1.08 -51.44 -2.87
CA ALA A 132 -1.05 -50.73 -4.15
C ALA A 132 -2.47 -50.40 -4.66
N LYS A 133 -3.41 -51.34 -4.51
CA LYS A 133 -4.82 -51.13 -4.86
C LYS A 133 -5.51 -50.12 -3.93
N GLN A 134 -5.24 -50.16 -2.63
CA GLN A 134 -5.75 -49.21 -1.65
C GLN A 134 -5.28 -47.78 -1.93
N HIS A 135 -4.03 -47.65 -2.38
CA HIS A 135 -3.35 -46.38 -2.63
C HIS A 135 -3.34 -45.96 -4.12
N ASP A 136 -4.06 -46.69 -4.98
CA ASP A 136 -4.27 -46.41 -6.41
C ASP A 136 -2.96 -46.24 -7.21
N PHE A 137 -2.04 -47.19 -7.04
CA PHE A 137 -0.88 -47.38 -7.91
C PHE A 137 -0.72 -48.83 -8.36
N ALA A 138 0.08 -49.06 -9.40
CA ALA A 138 0.42 -50.39 -9.89
C ALA A 138 1.80 -50.80 -9.37
N ILE A 139 1.95 -52.07 -9.01
CA ILE A 139 3.21 -52.63 -8.51
C ILE A 139 3.74 -53.67 -9.49
N ALA A 140 5.04 -53.61 -9.75
CA ALA A 140 5.80 -54.59 -10.51
C ALA A 140 6.86 -55.24 -9.60
N LYS A 141 7.44 -56.35 -10.06
CA LYS A 141 8.42 -57.14 -9.29
C LYS A 141 9.67 -57.43 -10.12
N ASN A 142 10.81 -57.43 -9.44
CA ASN A 142 12.08 -57.91 -9.96
C ASN A 142 12.64 -58.93 -8.97
N THR A 143 12.67 -60.21 -9.38
CA THR A 143 12.95 -61.34 -8.49
C THR A 143 14.14 -62.16 -8.96
N ARG A 144 14.90 -62.71 -8.01
CA ARG A 144 15.97 -63.69 -8.25
C ARG A 144 15.64 -64.98 -7.52
N ASN A 145 15.73 -66.09 -8.23
CA ASN A 145 15.46 -67.41 -7.68
C ASN A 145 16.66 -67.99 -6.94
N PHE A 146 16.42 -69.00 -6.11
CA PHE A 146 17.48 -69.79 -5.50
C PHE A 146 18.33 -70.46 -6.58
N PRO A 147 19.68 -70.42 -6.47
CA PRO A 147 20.54 -71.32 -7.22
C PRO A 147 20.22 -72.79 -6.88
N PRO A 148 20.24 -73.74 -7.85
CA PRO A 148 19.91 -75.14 -7.59
C PRO A 148 20.69 -75.77 -6.43
N ALA A 149 22.00 -75.51 -6.37
CA ALA A 149 22.86 -76.01 -5.30
C ALA A 149 22.49 -75.44 -3.91
N LEU A 150 22.07 -74.17 -3.86
CA LEU A 150 21.66 -73.54 -2.61
C LEU A 150 20.27 -74.04 -2.17
N PHE A 151 19.35 -74.24 -3.12
CA PHE A 151 18.04 -74.80 -2.83
C PHE A 151 18.16 -76.22 -2.25
N ALA A 152 18.93 -77.10 -2.88
CA ALA A 152 19.14 -78.47 -2.41
C ALA A 152 19.75 -78.52 -0.99
N LYS A 153 20.59 -77.55 -0.64
CA LYS A 153 21.16 -77.43 0.71
C LYS A 153 20.12 -77.10 1.77
N TRP A 154 19.17 -76.21 1.47
CA TRP A 154 18.21 -75.68 2.44
C TRP A 154 16.87 -76.41 2.44
N PHE A 155 16.56 -77.13 1.36
CA PHE A 155 15.34 -77.91 1.16
C PHE A 155 15.70 -79.35 0.74
N PRO A 156 16.40 -80.11 1.61
CA PRO A 156 16.85 -81.46 1.27
C PRO A 156 15.65 -82.38 1.02
N GLY A 157 15.71 -83.18 -0.04
CA GLY A 157 14.66 -84.12 -0.42
C GLY A 157 13.49 -83.50 -1.21
N ILE A 158 13.51 -82.19 -1.46
CA ILE A 158 12.54 -81.51 -2.33
C ILE A 158 13.16 -81.33 -3.71
N ALA A 159 12.45 -81.73 -4.78
CA ALA A 159 12.88 -81.51 -6.15
C ALA A 159 13.05 -80.01 -6.42
N TYR A 160 14.13 -79.62 -7.11
CA TYR A 160 14.36 -78.20 -7.38
C TYR A 160 13.31 -77.65 -8.34
N GLU A 161 12.55 -76.67 -7.85
CA GLU A 161 11.71 -75.80 -8.67
C GLU A 161 12.20 -74.36 -8.54
N PRO A 162 12.15 -73.54 -9.62
CA PRO A 162 12.56 -72.14 -9.57
C PRO A 162 11.79 -71.32 -8.54
N SER A 163 12.34 -71.25 -7.33
CA SER A 163 11.73 -70.61 -6.17
C SER A 163 12.39 -69.27 -5.90
N ILE A 164 11.61 -68.24 -5.59
CA ILE A 164 12.11 -66.88 -5.37
C ILE A 164 12.91 -66.83 -4.07
N GLN A 165 14.14 -66.32 -4.14
CA GLN A 165 15.01 -66.14 -2.97
C GLN A 165 15.01 -64.69 -2.48
N ARG A 166 15.07 -63.72 -3.39
CA ARG A 166 15.17 -62.29 -3.06
C ARG A 166 14.70 -61.44 -4.22
N GLY A 167 14.43 -60.18 -3.97
CA GLY A 167 14.03 -59.27 -5.03
C GLY A 167 13.66 -57.89 -4.53
N SER A 168 12.99 -57.15 -5.40
CA SER A 168 12.35 -55.89 -5.06
C SER A 168 10.99 -55.78 -5.73
N LEU A 169 10.05 -55.15 -5.02
CA LEU A 169 8.81 -54.65 -5.58
C LEU A 169 8.96 -53.15 -5.84
N TYR A 170 8.40 -52.64 -6.92
CA TYR A 170 8.51 -51.23 -7.29
C TYR A 170 7.22 -50.75 -7.96
N CYS A 171 6.93 -49.46 -7.84
CA CYS A 171 5.78 -48.87 -8.51
C CYS A 171 6.04 -48.74 -10.02
N CYS A 172 5.08 -49.16 -10.85
CA CYS A 172 5.14 -49.08 -12.32
C CYS A 172 4.13 -48.09 -12.92
N ALA A 173 3.58 -47.17 -12.12
CA ALA A 173 2.59 -46.19 -12.57
C ALA A 173 3.06 -45.30 -13.73
N THR A 174 4.37 -45.14 -13.95
CA THR A 174 4.95 -44.38 -15.07
C THR A 174 5.13 -45.19 -16.35
N GLU A 175 5.17 -46.53 -16.31
CA GLU A 175 5.31 -47.37 -17.52
C GLU A 175 4.02 -47.39 -18.35
N ALA A 176 2.86 -47.24 -17.71
CA ALA A 176 1.56 -47.18 -18.39
C ALA A 176 1.33 -45.90 -19.21
N GLN A 177 2.23 -44.90 -19.14
CA GLN A 177 2.06 -43.58 -19.76
C GLN A 177 3.10 -43.24 -20.83
N GLY A 178 3.92 -44.20 -21.29
CA GLY A 178 4.83 -43.98 -22.42
C GLY A 178 5.94 -42.95 -22.18
N LYS A 179 6.27 -42.62 -20.92
CA LYS A 179 7.33 -41.67 -20.58
C LYS A 179 8.73 -42.32 -20.53
N PRO A 180 9.82 -41.56 -20.72
CA PRO A 180 11.20 -42.08 -20.76
C PRO A 180 11.59 -42.79 -19.45
N LYS A 181 12.49 -43.77 -19.57
CA LYS A 181 12.97 -44.66 -18.49
C LYS A 181 13.58 -43.96 -17.26
N ASP A 182 13.96 -42.68 -17.35
CA ASP A 182 14.71 -41.99 -16.30
C ASP A 182 13.86 -41.36 -15.18
N THR A 183 12.52 -41.41 -15.29
CA THR A 183 11.61 -41.02 -14.20
C THR A 183 10.92 -42.24 -13.59
N SER A 184 11.69 -43.25 -13.18
CA SER A 184 11.14 -44.38 -12.42
C SER A 184 10.70 -43.94 -11.02
N CYS A 185 9.57 -44.45 -10.55
CA CYS A 185 9.08 -44.12 -9.20
C CYS A 185 10.10 -44.47 -8.11
N THR A 186 10.23 -43.63 -7.08
CA THR A 186 11.14 -43.85 -5.94
C THR A 186 10.75 -44.98 -5.00
N ILE A 187 9.51 -45.46 -5.02
CA ILE A 187 9.09 -46.63 -4.24
C ILE A 187 9.86 -47.87 -4.68
N ARG A 188 10.51 -48.49 -3.69
CA ARG A 188 11.17 -49.79 -3.82
C ARG A 188 11.08 -50.53 -2.49
N VAL A 189 10.52 -51.73 -2.50
CA VAL A 189 10.45 -52.63 -1.34
C VAL A 189 11.39 -53.79 -1.59
N CYS A 190 12.52 -53.81 -0.89
CA CYS A 190 13.52 -54.87 -1.00
C CYS A 190 13.19 -56.01 -0.04
N PHE A 191 13.28 -57.26 -0.50
CA PHE A 191 12.98 -58.43 0.32
C PHE A 191 13.97 -59.57 0.06
N ARG A 192 14.14 -60.45 1.06
CA ARG A 192 14.98 -61.65 1.00
C ARG A 192 14.37 -62.78 1.82
N PHE A 193 14.64 -64.02 1.43
CA PHE A 193 14.29 -65.19 2.23
C PHE A 193 15.28 -65.34 3.40
N GLY A 194 14.77 -65.27 4.61
CA GLY A 194 15.49 -65.53 5.85
C GLY A 194 15.64 -67.03 6.05
N PHE A 195 16.88 -67.53 6.01
CA PHE A 195 17.15 -68.97 6.12
C PHE A 195 16.90 -69.54 7.52
N VAL A 196 17.03 -68.71 8.55
CA VAL A 196 16.81 -69.10 9.96
C VAL A 196 15.32 -69.09 10.29
N THR A 197 14.65 -68.02 9.90
CA THR A 197 13.22 -67.75 10.17
C THR A 197 12.31 -68.50 9.20
N ARG A 198 12.83 -68.94 8.05
CA ARG A 198 12.07 -69.55 6.94
C ARG A 198 10.93 -68.67 6.43
N THR A 199 11.13 -67.35 6.48
CA THR A 199 10.16 -66.35 6.03
C THR A 199 10.81 -65.38 5.04
N PHE A 200 10.00 -64.63 4.30
CA PHE A 200 10.46 -63.50 3.51
C PHE A 200 10.52 -62.25 4.38
N GLU A 201 11.71 -61.72 4.58
CA GLU A 201 12.00 -60.55 5.40
C GLU A 201 12.17 -59.30 4.52
N LEU A 202 11.67 -58.16 5.00
CA LEU A 202 11.88 -56.87 4.35
C LEU A 202 13.22 -56.25 4.77
N ASP A 203 13.97 -55.75 3.79
CA ASP A 203 15.16 -54.93 4.05
C ASP A 203 14.74 -53.46 4.12
N LEU A 204 14.40 -53.00 5.33
CA LEU A 204 13.93 -51.63 5.57
C LEU A 204 14.98 -50.57 5.23
N GLY A 205 16.28 -50.87 5.35
CA GLY A 205 17.36 -49.93 5.04
C GLY A 205 17.50 -49.67 3.54
N SER A 206 17.22 -50.69 2.73
CA SER A 206 17.24 -50.60 1.26
C SER A 206 15.87 -50.28 0.65
N SER A 207 14.83 -50.13 1.47
CA SER A 207 13.47 -49.87 1.00
C SER A 207 13.09 -48.40 1.12
N ARG A 208 12.25 -47.94 0.19
CA ARG A 208 11.72 -46.57 0.14
C ARG A 208 10.21 -46.62 -0.05
N ALA A 209 9.49 -45.92 0.82
CA ALA A 209 8.03 -45.86 0.82
C ALA A 209 7.47 -44.58 0.17
N SER A 210 8.32 -43.62 -0.22
CA SER A 210 7.90 -42.37 -0.84
C SER A 210 7.77 -42.50 -2.35
N HIS A 211 6.71 -41.91 -2.91
CA HIS A 211 6.55 -41.69 -4.34
C HIS A 211 7.08 -40.30 -4.73
N ASN A 212 7.72 -40.21 -5.89
CA ASN A 212 8.07 -38.95 -6.56
C ASN A 212 7.01 -38.54 -7.60
N HIS A 213 5.86 -39.23 -7.64
CA HIS A 213 4.72 -38.93 -8.51
C HIS A 213 3.39 -38.95 -7.73
N LEU A 214 2.34 -38.38 -8.31
CA LEU A 214 1.01 -38.33 -7.68
C LEU A 214 0.35 -39.72 -7.66
N LEU A 215 -0.30 -40.02 -6.54
CA LEU A 215 -1.26 -41.12 -6.40
C LEU A 215 -2.66 -40.57 -6.66
N ARG A 216 -3.46 -41.27 -7.47
CA ARG A 216 -4.76 -40.78 -7.99
C ARG A 216 -5.83 -40.55 -6.90
N ARG A 217 -5.65 -41.07 -5.68
CA ARG A 217 -6.54 -40.83 -4.54
C ARG A 217 -5.79 -40.17 -3.37
N LYS A 218 -5.93 -38.84 -3.25
CA LYS A 218 -6.11 -38.09 -1.97
C LYS A 218 -5.96 -36.58 -2.20
N GLU A 219 -6.98 -35.90 -2.72
CA GLU A 219 -7.10 -34.42 -2.58
C GLU A 219 -8.55 -33.94 -2.34
N PHE A 220 -9.47 -34.79 -1.86
CA PHE A 220 -10.76 -34.31 -1.34
C PHE A 220 -10.61 -34.02 0.16
N ILE A 221 -10.50 -32.74 0.54
CA ILE A 221 -10.68 -32.34 1.94
C ILE A 221 -12.19 -32.30 2.20
N GLY A 222 -12.74 -33.35 2.82
CA GLY A 222 -14.06 -33.31 3.47
C GLY A 222 -15.20 -32.69 2.68
N GLY A 223 -15.27 -32.91 1.35
CA GLY A 223 -16.33 -32.36 0.49
C GLY A 223 -16.21 -30.86 0.14
N LEU A 224 -15.13 -30.18 0.53
CA LEU A 224 -14.92 -28.73 0.34
C LEU A 224 -14.12 -28.36 -0.93
N GLY A 225 -13.60 -29.34 -1.65
CA GLY A 225 -12.88 -29.12 -2.92
C GLY A 225 -11.52 -29.82 -3.01
N VAL A 226 -10.84 -29.57 -4.12
CA VAL A 226 -9.49 -30.07 -4.45
C VAL A 226 -8.44 -29.14 -3.87
N LEU A 227 -7.54 -29.65 -3.03
CA LEU A 227 -6.44 -28.87 -2.47
C LEU A 227 -5.29 -28.72 -3.47
N VAL A 228 -5.03 -27.50 -3.90
CA VAL A 228 -3.94 -27.10 -4.80
C VAL A 228 -2.72 -26.70 -3.99
N GLN A 229 -1.63 -27.46 -4.12
CA GLN A 229 -0.38 -27.25 -3.39
C GLN A 229 0.80 -26.87 -4.29
N ARG A 230 0.74 -27.19 -5.60
CA ARG A 230 1.82 -26.96 -6.57
C ARG A 230 1.29 -26.22 -7.79
N ALA A 231 2.12 -25.40 -8.42
CA ALA A 231 1.73 -24.60 -9.60
C ALA A 231 1.25 -25.47 -10.77
N ARG A 232 1.86 -26.64 -10.97
CA ARG A 232 1.44 -27.63 -11.97
C ARG A 232 0.02 -28.20 -11.79
N GLN A 233 -0.57 -28.02 -10.60
CA GLN A 233 -1.95 -28.44 -10.32
C GLN A 233 -2.94 -27.32 -10.65
N MET A 234 -2.46 -26.12 -10.98
CA MET A 234 -3.29 -25.00 -11.37
C MET A 234 -3.59 -25.04 -12.87
N GLU A 235 -4.81 -24.71 -13.24
CA GLU A 235 -5.22 -24.45 -14.60
C GLU A 235 -4.64 -23.11 -15.09
N HIS A 236 -4.53 -22.96 -16.41
CA HIS A 236 -3.97 -21.76 -17.02
C HIS A 236 -4.72 -20.47 -16.60
N ALA A 237 -6.04 -20.52 -16.52
CA ALA A 237 -6.86 -19.41 -16.06
C ALA A 237 -6.58 -19.03 -14.59
N GLU A 238 -6.33 -20.02 -13.73
CA GLU A 238 -6.00 -19.78 -12.32
C GLU A 238 -4.61 -19.16 -12.17
N LEU A 239 -3.64 -19.60 -12.99
CA LEU A 239 -2.29 -19.04 -13.01
C LEU A 239 -2.30 -17.58 -13.49
N THR A 240 -3.03 -17.30 -14.57
CA THR A 240 -3.18 -15.94 -15.11
C THR A 240 -3.77 -15.01 -14.05
N GLU A 241 -4.83 -15.45 -13.36
CA GLU A 241 -5.42 -14.67 -12.27
C GLU A 241 -4.42 -14.43 -11.14
N CYS A 242 -3.68 -15.46 -10.72
CA CYS A 242 -2.64 -15.28 -9.71
C CYS A 242 -1.54 -14.32 -10.17
N PHE A 243 -1.23 -14.26 -11.48
CA PHE A 243 -0.24 -13.34 -11.98
C PHE A 243 -0.72 -11.89 -11.91
N ASP A 244 -1.97 -11.64 -12.31
CA ASP A 244 -2.60 -10.33 -12.20
C ASP A 244 -2.71 -9.87 -10.73
N LEU A 245 -3.11 -10.79 -9.83
CA LEU A 245 -3.17 -10.52 -8.40
C LEU A 245 -1.77 -10.25 -7.81
N GLY A 246 -0.75 -10.96 -8.30
CA GLY A 246 0.65 -10.75 -7.94
C GLY A 246 1.16 -9.37 -8.38
N ALA A 247 0.89 -8.98 -9.62
CA ALA A 247 1.19 -7.66 -10.16
C ALA A 247 0.49 -6.55 -9.35
N ALA A 248 -0.75 -6.78 -8.93
CA ALA A 248 -1.51 -5.88 -8.07
C ALA A 248 -1.02 -5.85 -6.60
N GLY A 249 -0.06 -6.70 -6.21
CA GLY A 249 0.49 -6.76 -4.84
C GLY A 249 -0.48 -7.34 -3.82
N ILE A 250 -1.47 -8.13 -4.25
CA ILE A 250 -2.44 -8.76 -3.36
C ILE A 250 -1.75 -9.85 -2.54
N ASN A 251 -2.01 -9.85 -1.22
CA ASN A 251 -1.43 -10.86 -0.34
C ASN A 251 -2.11 -12.23 -0.52
N ALA A 252 -1.42 -13.30 -0.13
CA ALA A 252 -1.88 -14.68 -0.30
C ALA A 252 -3.23 -15.00 0.38
N VAL A 253 -3.57 -14.32 1.47
CA VAL A 253 -4.86 -14.51 2.16
C VAL A 253 -5.99 -13.97 1.29
N LYS A 254 -5.85 -12.72 0.83
CA LYS A 254 -6.88 -12.08 0.01
C LYS A 254 -6.96 -12.71 -1.39
N ALA A 255 -5.84 -13.08 -1.97
CA ALA A 255 -5.80 -13.83 -3.22
C ALA A 255 -6.56 -15.15 -3.09
N ARG A 256 -6.42 -15.88 -1.98
CA ARG A 256 -7.19 -17.11 -1.73
C ARG A 256 -8.70 -16.86 -1.74
N GLU A 257 -9.16 -15.80 -1.10
CA GLU A 257 -10.59 -15.45 -1.10
C GLU A 257 -11.10 -15.17 -2.51
N ILE A 258 -10.34 -14.39 -3.29
CA ILE A 258 -10.70 -14.05 -4.68
C ILE A 258 -10.75 -15.32 -5.54
N LEU A 259 -9.73 -16.16 -5.45
CA LEU A 259 -9.65 -17.40 -6.22
C LEU A 259 -10.74 -18.41 -5.80
N ALA A 260 -11.08 -18.48 -4.51
CA ALA A 260 -12.16 -19.35 -4.04
C ALA A 260 -13.53 -18.92 -4.58
N LEU A 261 -13.74 -17.61 -4.82
CA LEU A 261 -14.95 -17.09 -5.46
C LEU A 261 -14.96 -17.37 -6.97
N LYS A 262 -13.80 -17.23 -7.64
CA LYS A 262 -13.67 -17.37 -9.09
C LYS A 262 -13.61 -18.83 -9.56
N PHE A 263 -13.02 -19.69 -8.75
CA PHE A 263 -12.78 -21.11 -9.03
C PHE A 263 -13.35 -21.97 -7.89
N PRO A 264 -14.69 -22.13 -7.83
CA PRO A 264 -15.34 -22.86 -6.75
C PRO A 264 -14.89 -24.33 -6.72
N GLY A 265 -14.78 -24.91 -5.52
CA GLY A 265 -14.32 -26.28 -5.34
C GLY A 265 -12.80 -26.47 -5.44
N ARG A 266 -12.05 -25.37 -5.48
CA ARG A 266 -10.58 -25.35 -5.45
C ARG A 266 -10.11 -24.67 -4.17
N LEU A 267 -9.13 -25.26 -3.50
CA LEU A 267 -8.54 -24.72 -2.26
C LEU A 267 -7.04 -24.52 -2.46
N TYR A 268 -6.56 -23.29 -2.39
CA TYR A 268 -5.14 -22.99 -2.65
C TYR A 268 -4.33 -22.86 -1.37
N CYS A 269 -3.23 -23.61 -1.27
CA CYS A 269 -2.36 -23.54 -0.10
C CYS A 269 -1.61 -22.18 -0.05
N THR A 270 -1.39 -21.64 1.15
CA THR A 270 -0.72 -20.34 1.32
C THR A 270 0.67 -20.29 0.67
N LYS A 271 1.47 -21.36 0.84
CA LYS A 271 2.83 -21.42 0.29
C LYS A 271 2.84 -21.41 -1.24
N LEU A 272 1.85 -22.03 -1.88
CA LEU A 272 1.67 -21.97 -3.33
C LEU A 272 1.38 -20.53 -3.74
N LEU A 273 0.35 -19.92 -3.16
CA LEU A 273 -0.05 -18.57 -3.50
C LEU A 273 1.08 -17.57 -3.31
N CYS A 274 1.82 -17.62 -2.20
CA CYS A 274 2.98 -16.74 -2.00
C CYS A 274 3.99 -16.84 -3.15
N ARG A 275 4.30 -18.06 -3.63
CA ARG A 275 5.25 -18.26 -4.74
C ARG A 275 4.69 -17.80 -6.08
N VAL A 276 3.44 -18.14 -6.39
CA VAL A 276 2.83 -17.81 -7.69
C VAL A 276 2.54 -16.31 -7.80
N LEU A 277 2.08 -15.67 -6.71
CA LEU A 277 1.91 -14.21 -6.64
C LEU A 277 3.25 -13.50 -6.77
N ALA A 278 4.32 -13.99 -6.12
CA ALA A 278 5.66 -13.44 -6.29
C ALA A 278 6.14 -13.57 -7.74
N LYS A 279 5.93 -14.73 -8.38
CA LYS A 279 6.23 -14.89 -9.82
C LYS A 279 5.43 -13.93 -10.70
N GLY A 280 4.15 -13.72 -10.40
CA GLY A 280 3.31 -12.74 -11.10
C GLY A 280 3.82 -11.31 -10.96
N HIS A 281 4.26 -10.96 -9.75
CA HIS A 281 4.93 -9.71 -9.48
C HIS A 281 6.21 -9.58 -10.32
N ASP A 282 7.12 -10.55 -10.23
CA ASP A 282 8.39 -10.53 -10.95
C ASP A 282 8.19 -10.56 -12.48
N HIS A 283 7.12 -11.19 -12.98
CA HIS A 283 6.77 -11.15 -14.38
C HIS A 283 6.35 -9.76 -14.85
N HIS A 284 5.60 -9.01 -14.03
CA HIS A 284 5.11 -7.68 -14.38
C HIS A 284 6.16 -6.57 -14.17
N PHE A 285 6.90 -6.63 -13.06
CA PHE A 285 7.89 -5.61 -12.70
C PHE A 285 9.32 -5.98 -13.17
N GLY A 286 9.53 -7.20 -13.64
CA GLY A 286 10.86 -7.75 -13.94
C GLY A 286 11.69 -7.97 -12.67
N ASN A 287 13.01 -7.98 -12.84
CA ASN A 287 13.97 -7.99 -11.71
C ASN A 287 14.04 -6.63 -10.97
N ASP A 288 13.31 -5.61 -11.45
CA ASP A 288 13.22 -4.30 -10.81
C ASP A 288 12.11 -4.32 -9.76
N VAL A 289 12.47 -4.78 -8.56
CA VAL A 289 11.58 -4.89 -7.39
C VAL A 289 10.89 -3.55 -7.06
N ASP A 290 11.48 -2.43 -7.48
CA ASP A 290 11.05 -1.08 -7.12
C ASP A 290 10.23 -0.45 -8.24
N GLY A 291 10.34 -0.99 -9.45
CA GLY A 291 9.76 -0.45 -10.67
C GLY A 291 10.32 0.93 -11.00
N MET A 292 11.61 1.17 -10.74
CA MET A 292 12.24 2.48 -10.96
C MET A 292 12.17 2.94 -12.41
N ALA A 293 12.35 2.04 -13.38
CA ALA A 293 12.20 2.40 -14.79
C ALA A 293 10.76 2.90 -15.09
N MET A 294 9.76 2.22 -14.52
CA MET A 294 8.36 2.61 -14.67
C MET A 294 8.01 3.87 -13.88
N PHE A 295 8.61 4.08 -12.70
CA PHE A 295 8.47 5.31 -11.93
C PHE A 295 8.95 6.52 -12.72
N LEU A 296 10.13 6.43 -13.32
CA LEU A 296 10.69 7.50 -14.16
C LEU A 296 9.85 7.72 -15.41
N ALA A 297 9.40 6.65 -16.08
CA ALA A 297 8.54 6.76 -17.26
C ALA A 297 7.18 7.42 -16.94
N GLU A 298 6.55 7.05 -15.83
CA GLU A 298 5.28 7.65 -15.40
C GLU A 298 5.46 9.10 -14.95
N GLY A 299 6.56 9.41 -14.28
CA GLY A 299 6.94 10.79 -13.93
C GLY A 299 7.19 11.66 -15.16
N GLU A 300 7.90 11.14 -16.15
CA GLU A 300 8.11 11.81 -17.44
C GLU A 300 6.78 12.00 -18.19
N ARG A 301 5.85 11.06 -18.08
CA ARG A 301 4.48 11.22 -18.58
C ARG A 301 3.74 12.37 -17.88
N VAL A 302 3.92 12.55 -16.57
CA VAL A 302 3.37 13.72 -15.85
C VAL A 302 3.98 15.02 -16.36
N ARG A 303 5.31 15.06 -16.56
CA ARG A 303 6.04 16.24 -17.04
C ARG A 303 5.65 16.62 -18.47
N SER A 304 5.65 15.66 -19.39
CA SER A 304 5.28 15.85 -20.80
C SER A 304 3.82 16.30 -20.99
N ASN A 305 2.93 15.90 -20.08
CA ASN A 305 1.54 16.39 -20.05
C ASN A 305 1.39 17.80 -19.44
N GLY A 306 2.49 18.50 -19.17
CA GLY A 306 2.47 19.87 -18.61
C GLY A 306 2.35 19.92 -17.09
N GLY A 307 2.66 18.82 -16.39
CA GLY A 307 2.80 18.78 -14.94
C GLY A 307 4.20 19.17 -14.45
N VAL A 308 4.49 18.83 -13.18
CA VAL A 308 5.80 18.85 -12.55
C VAL A 308 6.11 17.43 -12.10
N PHE A 309 7.29 16.96 -12.47
CA PHE A 309 7.91 15.76 -11.91
C PHE A 309 9.39 16.06 -11.76
N GLU A 310 9.84 16.24 -10.52
CA GLU A 310 11.22 16.59 -10.19
C GLU A 310 11.71 15.66 -9.08
N LEU A 311 12.98 15.30 -9.14
CA LEU A 311 13.63 14.40 -8.18
C LEU A 311 14.86 15.08 -7.57
N GLY A 312 15.01 14.93 -6.25
CA GLY A 312 16.24 15.24 -5.54
C GLY A 312 17.06 13.98 -5.35
N PHE A 313 18.37 14.06 -5.57
CA PHE A 313 19.29 12.95 -5.39
C PHE A 313 20.32 13.26 -4.31
N THR A 314 20.66 12.25 -3.51
CA THR A 314 21.85 12.28 -2.66
C THR A 314 23.13 12.11 -3.49
N THR A 315 24.29 12.29 -2.84
CA THR A 315 25.61 12.09 -3.47
C THR A 315 25.85 10.65 -3.94
N ASP A 316 25.17 9.67 -3.34
CA ASP A 316 25.17 8.26 -3.73
C ASP A 316 24.06 7.89 -4.73
N ALA A 317 23.51 8.89 -5.44
CA ALA A 317 22.49 8.74 -6.48
C ALA A 317 21.18 8.07 -6.02
N ARG A 318 20.84 8.18 -4.73
CA ARG A 318 19.55 7.74 -4.20
C ARG A 318 18.55 8.87 -4.29
N ILE A 319 17.30 8.54 -4.64
CA ILE A 319 16.21 9.52 -4.58
C ILE A 319 15.97 9.87 -3.13
N PHE A 320 16.05 11.17 -2.82
CA PHE A 320 15.82 11.74 -1.51
C PHE A 320 14.55 12.59 -1.49
N ASP A 321 14.28 13.33 -2.57
CA ASP A 321 13.09 14.14 -2.72
C ASP A 321 12.31 13.75 -3.97
N VAL A 322 10.99 13.80 -3.89
CA VAL A 322 10.07 13.61 -5.02
C VAL A 322 9.07 14.76 -5.02
N TYR A 323 8.88 15.42 -6.16
CA TYR A 323 7.90 16.49 -6.32
C TYR A 323 6.97 16.15 -7.49
N VAL A 324 5.66 16.13 -7.26
CA VAL A 324 4.69 15.76 -8.28
C VAL A 324 3.49 16.71 -8.28
N MET A 325 3.16 17.23 -9.46
CA MET A 325 1.96 18.02 -9.72
C MET A 325 1.46 17.69 -11.13
N THR A 326 0.22 17.23 -11.30
CA THR A 326 -0.33 17.01 -12.64
C THR A 326 -0.71 18.33 -13.33
N CYS A 327 -1.05 18.29 -14.62
CA CYS A 327 -1.54 19.48 -15.33
C CYS A 327 -2.83 20.04 -14.71
N SER A 328 -3.80 19.17 -14.41
CA SER A 328 -5.06 19.54 -13.74
C SER A 328 -4.81 20.19 -12.37
N MET A 329 -3.94 19.57 -11.57
CA MET A 329 -3.47 20.12 -10.31
C MET A 329 -2.86 21.52 -10.43
N ARG A 330 -2.02 21.75 -11.45
CA ARG A 330 -1.43 23.06 -11.75
C ARG A 330 -2.50 24.11 -12.06
N GLN A 331 -3.54 23.74 -12.81
CA GLN A 331 -4.67 24.65 -13.10
C GLN A 331 -5.41 25.03 -11.81
N HIS A 332 -5.64 24.08 -10.91
CA HIS A 332 -6.21 24.37 -9.59
C HIS A 332 -5.30 25.28 -8.76
N ALA A 333 -4.00 25.03 -8.74
CA ALA A 333 -3.03 25.88 -8.05
C ALA A 333 -3.06 27.32 -8.60
N ALA A 334 -3.10 27.50 -9.91
CA ALA A 334 -3.19 28.81 -10.56
C ALA A 334 -4.38 29.64 -10.02
N VAL A 335 -5.56 29.03 -9.91
CA VAL A 335 -6.81 29.72 -9.55
C VAL A 335 -7.05 29.81 -8.04
N TYR A 336 -6.71 28.78 -7.28
CA TYR A 336 -7.12 28.62 -5.86
C TYR A 336 -5.95 28.60 -4.87
N GLY A 337 -4.78 29.09 -5.29
CA GLY A 337 -3.55 29.11 -4.48
C GLY A 337 -3.51 30.16 -3.36
N ASP A 338 -4.61 30.87 -3.07
CA ASP A 338 -4.65 31.91 -2.04
C ASP A 338 -4.61 31.35 -0.61
N VAL A 339 -5.04 30.10 -0.45
CA VAL A 339 -5.00 29.38 0.83
C VAL A 339 -4.46 27.97 0.57
N VAL A 340 -3.29 27.68 1.14
CA VAL A 340 -2.59 26.40 1.03
C VAL A 340 -2.60 25.72 2.39
N ILE A 341 -3.13 24.51 2.44
CA ILE A 341 -3.08 23.64 3.62
C ILE A 341 -2.06 22.55 3.33
N ASN A 342 -1.01 22.47 4.16
CA ASN A 342 0.01 21.42 4.05
C ASN A 342 0.01 20.61 5.35
N ASP A 343 -0.19 19.30 5.23
CA ASP A 343 -0.37 18.39 6.37
C ASP A 343 0.34 17.06 6.09
N GLY A 344 1.48 16.86 6.72
CA GLY A 344 2.38 15.74 6.46
C GLY A 344 1.82 14.40 6.92
N THR A 345 2.23 13.32 6.25
CA THR A 345 1.79 11.99 6.64
C THR A 345 2.83 10.90 6.44
N HIS A 346 3.07 10.13 7.51
CA HIS A 346 4.12 9.12 7.59
C HIS A 346 3.65 7.72 7.16
N GLY A 347 4.62 6.88 6.78
CA GLY A 347 4.43 5.46 6.50
C GLY A 347 3.55 5.21 5.28
N MET A 348 3.78 5.98 4.22
CA MET A 348 3.04 5.89 2.94
C MET A 348 3.73 5.00 1.90
N ASP A 349 5.01 4.68 2.11
CA ASP A 349 5.79 3.75 1.29
C ASP A 349 6.63 2.83 2.18
N ARG A 350 7.33 1.90 1.54
CA ARG A 350 8.26 0.96 2.19
C ARG A 350 9.59 1.58 2.63
N TYR A 351 9.86 2.84 2.26
CA TYR A 351 11.06 3.58 2.62
C TYR A 351 10.84 4.51 3.82
N ASP A 352 9.64 4.49 4.38
CA ASP A 352 9.19 5.33 5.49
C ASP A 352 9.26 6.83 5.18
N SER A 353 9.05 7.22 3.92
CA SER A 353 9.00 8.63 3.55
C SER A 353 7.75 9.31 4.10
N VAL A 354 7.87 10.61 4.35
CA VAL A 354 6.75 11.51 4.65
C VAL A 354 6.18 12.02 3.33
N THR A 355 4.88 11.87 3.13
CA THR A 355 4.18 12.53 2.02
C THR A 355 3.58 13.84 2.51
N MET A 356 3.89 14.97 1.85
CA MET A 356 3.20 16.26 2.06
C MET A 356 2.28 16.53 0.88
N PRO A 357 0.98 16.25 1.00
CA PRO A 357 0.02 16.82 0.07
C PRO A 357 -0.18 18.31 0.34
N ASN A 358 -0.23 19.10 -0.73
CA ASN A 358 -0.78 20.45 -0.68
C ASN A 358 -2.27 20.37 -1.01
N THR A 359 -3.09 20.88 -0.11
CA THR A 359 -4.54 20.94 -0.24
C THR A 359 -4.98 22.39 -0.43
N LEU A 360 -5.80 22.64 -1.46
CA LEU A 360 -6.44 23.93 -1.71
C LEU A 360 -7.95 23.82 -1.47
N VAL A 361 -8.63 24.96 -1.53
CA VAL A 361 -10.09 25.04 -1.47
C VAL A 361 -10.61 25.69 -2.74
N ASP A 362 -11.45 24.98 -3.49
CA ASP A 362 -12.06 25.50 -4.72
C ASP A 362 -13.19 26.51 -4.43
N CYS A 363 -13.75 27.11 -5.49
CA CYS A 363 -14.86 28.07 -5.38
C CYS A 363 -16.17 27.47 -4.83
N LEU A 364 -16.27 26.14 -4.75
CA LEU A 364 -17.40 25.42 -4.16
C LEU A 364 -17.13 25.02 -2.70
N GLY A 365 -15.98 25.42 -2.14
CA GLY A 365 -15.58 25.09 -0.78
C GLY A 365 -15.05 23.66 -0.61
N LYS A 366 -14.77 22.94 -1.69
CA LYS A 366 -14.24 21.56 -1.65
C LYS A 366 -12.72 21.58 -1.51
N SER A 367 -12.21 20.62 -0.73
CA SER A 367 -10.77 20.40 -0.56
C SER A 367 -10.19 19.59 -1.71
N VAL A 368 -9.22 20.16 -2.42
CA VAL A 368 -8.61 19.59 -3.63
C VAL A 368 -7.13 19.34 -3.37
N ILE A 369 -6.65 18.12 -3.63
CA ILE A 369 -5.21 17.81 -3.65
C ILE A 369 -4.62 18.48 -4.88
N CYS A 370 -3.73 19.47 -4.70
CA CYS A 370 -3.16 20.26 -5.79
C CYS A 370 -1.71 19.93 -6.11
N SER A 371 -1.02 19.18 -5.24
CA SER A 371 0.31 18.61 -5.49
C SER A 371 0.67 17.73 -4.30
N TYR A 372 1.73 16.96 -4.43
CA TYR A 372 2.37 16.34 -3.29
C TYR A 372 3.88 16.31 -3.46
N SER A 373 4.58 16.20 -2.34
CA SER A 373 6.00 15.92 -2.31
C SER A 373 6.32 14.81 -1.31
N GLN A 374 7.45 14.14 -1.48
CA GLN A 374 7.91 13.05 -0.62
C GLN A 374 9.38 13.22 -0.28
N TYR A 375 9.73 12.93 0.96
CA TYR A 375 11.08 13.10 1.51
C TYR A 375 11.16 12.38 2.87
N ARG A 376 12.35 12.29 3.48
CA ARG A 376 12.56 11.49 4.71
C ARG A 376 12.38 12.23 6.05
N SER A 377 12.66 13.53 6.12
CA SER A 377 12.66 14.29 7.38
C SER A 377 12.34 15.77 7.18
N GLU A 378 11.45 16.35 7.97
CA GLU A 378 10.82 17.65 7.63
C GLU A 378 11.87 18.76 7.69
N HIS A 379 12.21 19.36 6.55
CA HIS A 379 13.14 20.48 6.52
C HIS A 379 12.70 21.56 5.53
N CYS A 380 13.04 22.80 5.87
CA CYS A 380 12.58 23.99 5.14
C CYS A 380 13.02 23.97 3.67
N ALA A 381 14.22 23.51 3.34
CA ALA A 381 14.71 23.50 1.96
C ALA A 381 13.83 22.67 1.00
N HIS A 382 13.30 21.53 1.44
CA HIS A 382 12.41 20.69 0.64
C HIS A 382 11.08 21.39 0.40
N LEU A 383 10.49 21.94 1.46
CA LEU A 383 9.20 22.64 1.39
C LEU A 383 9.29 23.93 0.57
N THR A 384 10.36 24.71 0.72
CA THR A 384 10.60 25.92 -0.10
C THR A 384 10.66 25.54 -1.58
N ARG A 385 11.47 24.53 -1.92
CA ARG A 385 11.57 24.03 -3.30
C ARG A 385 10.24 23.49 -3.82
N ALA A 386 9.47 22.78 -3.00
CA ALA A 386 8.14 22.30 -3.39
C ALA A 386 7.22 23.49 -3.73
N PHE A 387 7.17 24.52 -2.88
CA PHE A 387 6.29 25.68 -3.08
C PHE A 387 6.69 26.51 -4.31
N ASP A 388 7.99 26.63 -4.59
CA ASP A 388 8.53 27.22 -5.82
C ASP A 388 8.07 26.44 -7.06
N LEU A 389 8.36 25.13 -7.08
CA LEU A 389 8.04 24.25 -8.22
C LEU A 389 6.54 24.19 -8.51
N PHE A 390 5.72 24.24 -7.46
CA PHE A 390 4.27 24.15 -7.58
C PHE A 390 3.57 25.51 -7.79
N GLY A 391 4.29 26.62 -7.68
CA GLY A 391 3.71 27.97 -7.79
C GLY A 391 2.71 28.30 -6.67
N LEU A 392 2.97 27.75 -5.48
CA LEU A 392 2.14 27.91 -4.27
C LEU A 392 2.68 28.99 -3.33
N GLY A 393 3.95 29.35 -3.44
CA GLY A 393 4.60 30.40 -2.65
C GLY A 393 4.21 31.82 -3.10
N ARG A 394 2.97 32.24 -2.84
CA ARG A 394 2.46 33.56 -3.27
C ARG A 394 2.49 34.58 -2.14
N SER A 395 3.07 35.75 -2.39
CA SER A 395 3.03 36.85 -1.44
C SER A 395 1.58 37.22 -1.08
N GLY A 396 1.30 37.37 0.21
CA GLY A 396 -0.03 37.69 0.74
C GLY A 396 -1.02 36.52 0.79
N SER A 397 -0.66 35.33 0.28
CA SER A 397 -1.46 34.12 0.46
C SER A 397 -1.30 33.55 1.87
N THR A 398 -2.14 32.59 2.22
CA THR A 398 -2.17 31.97 3.55
C THR A 398 -1.63 30.54 3.51
N LEU A 399 -0.71 30.22 4.41
CA LEU A 399 -0.21 28.88 4.65
C LEU A 399 -0.77 28.36 5.99
N LEU A 400 -1.52 27.25 5.96
CA LEU A 400 -2.02 26.55 7.14
C LEU A 400 -1.29 25.23 7.32
N THR A 401 -0.68 25.02 8.48
CA THR A 401 0.14 23.84 8.77
C THR A 401 -0.10 23.34 10.19
N ASP A 402 0.43 22.18 10.50
CA ASP A 402 0.71 21.79 11.88
C ASP A 402 1.91 22.60 12.45
N ASP A 403 2.29 22.27 13.69
CA ASP A 403 3.34 22.95 14.45
C ASP A 403 4.75 22.43 14.11
N GLY A 404 5.06 22.41 12.81
CA GLY A 404 6.38 22.05 12.30
C GLY A 404 7.32 23.25 12.22
N ALA A 405 8.57 23.09 12.69
CA ALA A 405 9.56 24.16 12.73
C ALA A 405 9.93 24.72 11.33
N ALA A 406 9.72 23.94 10.27
CA ALA A 406 10.06 24.33 8.91
C ALA A 406 9.09 25.36 8.30
N TYR A 407 7.82 25.38 8.72
CA TYR A 407 6.77 26.12 8.01
C TYR A 407 6.84 27.62 8.21
N SER A 408 7.24 28.09 9.39
CA SER A 408 7.42 29.53 9.63
C SER A 408 8.51 30.11 8.73
N VAL A 409 9.58 29.34 8.48
CA VAL A 409 10.66 29.70 7.55
C VAL A 409 10.14 29.78 6.11
N VAL A 410 9.34 28.79 5.68
CA VAL A 410 8.76 28.75 4.33
C VAL A 410 7.77 29.91 4.12
N ALA A 411 6.87 30.16 5.08
CA ALA A 411 5.93 31.26 5.01
C ALA A 411 6.63 32.62 4.93
N ASN A 412 7.67 32.82 5.75
CA ASN A 412 8.47 34.04 5.71
C ASN A 412 9.20 34.20 4.37
N HIS A 413 9.75 33.11 3.81
CA HIS A 413 10.44 33.13 2.51
C HIS A 413 9.53 33.64 1.38
N PHE A 414 8.26 33.22 1.38
CA PHE A 414 7.28 33.62 0.36
C PHE A 414 6.41 34.82 0.75
N SER A 415 6.65 35.43 1.91
CA SER A 415 5.78 36.49 2.47
C SER A 415 4.31 36.08 2.54
N MET A 416 4.06 34.84 2.99
CA MET A 416 2.73 34.29 3.25
C MET A 416 2.31 34.55 4.70
N ALA A 417 1.01 34.69 4.95
CA ALA A 417 0.46 34.63 6.29
C ALA A 417 0.47 33.19 6.81
N HIS A 418 1.26 32.91 7.84
CA HIS A 418 1.31 31.58 8.47
C HIS A 418 0.25 31.46 9.56
N LEU A 419 -0.58 30.43 9.49
CA LEU A 419 -1.52 30.06 10.53
C LEU A 419 -1.29 28.61 10.98
N LEU A 420 -1.47 28.36 12.27
CA LEU A 420 -1.43 27.01 12.82
C LEU A 420 -2.82 26.37 12.78
N CYS A 421 -2.85 25.07 12.52
CA CYS A 421 -4.05 24.27 12.53
C CYS A 421 -4.63 24.18 13.96
N SER A 422 -5.74 24.88 14.20
CA SER A 422 -6.36 24.95 15.54
C SER A 422 -6.76 23.59 16.12
N GLN A 423 -7.13 22.61 15.29
CA GLN A 423 -7.49 21.30 15.80
C GLN A 423 -6.28 20.44 16.18
N HIS A 424 -5.16 20.50 15.44
CA HIS A 424 -3.91 19.89 15.91
C HIS A 424 -3.48 20.53 17.23
N TYR A 425 -3.60 21.84 17.34
CA TYR A 425 -3.29 22.59 18.56
C TYR A 425 -4.17 22.17 19.76
N ILE A 426 -5.46 21.90 19.54
CA ILE A 426 -6.38 21.38 20.57
C ILE A 426 -6.05 19.94 20.95
N VAL A 427 -5.71 19.08 19.98
CA VAL A 427 -5.27 17.70 20.27
C VAL A 427 -4.01 17.74 21.13
N THR A 428 -3.03 18.58 20.78
CA THR A 428 -1.86 18.82 21.63
C THR A 428 -2.28 19.23 23.03
N ALA A 429 -3.23 20.16 23.19
CA ALA A 429 -3.73 20.56 24.52
C ALA A 429 -4.27 19.37 25.35
N MET A 430 -4.87 18.36 24.70
CA MET A 430 -5.34 17.14 25.38
C MET A 430 -4.20 16.30 25.95
N ASP A 431 -2.97 16.42 25.45
CA ASP A 431 -1.80 15.74 26.02
C ASP A 431 -1.21 16.50 27.21
N TYR A 432 -1.62 17.75 27.43
CA TYR A 432 -1.18 18.58 28.56
C TYR A 432 -2.15 18.57 29.75
N ARG A 433 -3.29 17.87 29.63
CA ARG A 433 -4.31 17.75 30.68
C ARG A 433 -4.05 16.65 31.73
N THR A 434 -2.99 15.85 31.57
CA THR A 434 -2.67 14.79 32.54
C THR A 434 -2.49 15.38 33.94
N GLY A 435 -3.23 14.87 34.92
CA GLY A 435 -3.18 15.34 36.31
C GLY A 435 -4.22 16.41 36.70
N PHE A 436 -5.16 16.75 35.79
CA PHE A 436 -6.17 17.77 36.06
C PHE A 436 -7.36 17.34 36.92
N GLY A 437 -7.68 16.04 36.98
CA GLY A 437 -8.92 15.58 37.62
C GLY A 437 -10.14 16.31 37.04
N ASP A 438 -10.94 16.93 37.91
CA ASP A 438 -12.17 17.64 37.55
C ASP A 438 -11.95 18.91 36.72
N LEU A 439 -10.73 19.47 36.68
CA LEU A 439 -10.42 20.70 35.97
C LEU A 439 -10.20 20.51 34.46
N ASP A 440 -10.17 19.27 33.97
CA ASP A 440 -9.86 18.97 32.56
C ASP A 440 -10.84 19.67 31.59
N ALA A 441 -12.14 19.49 31.83
CA ALA A 441 -13.17 20.08 30.98
C ALA A 441 -13.08 21.62 30.96
N SER A 442 -12.75 22.22 32.11
CA SER A 442 -12.55 23.67 32.25
C SER A 442 -11.34 24.15 31.47
N PHE A 443 -10.20 23.45 31.57
CA PHE A 443 -8.99 23.78 30.82
C PHE A 443 -9.25 23.76 29.30
N LEU A 444 -9.86 22.70 28.78
CA LEU A 444 -10.18 22.59 27.36
C LEU A 444 -11.21 23.63 26.90
N ALA A 445 -12.15 24.04 27.76
CA ALA A 445 -13.06 25.14 27.46
C ALA A 445 -12.31 26.47 27.28
N HIS A 446 -11.40 26.80 28.21
CA HIS A 446 -10.56 27.99 28.12
C HIS A 446 -9.64 27.97 26.88
N VAL A 447 -9.04 26.83 26.54
CA VAL A 447 -8.23 26.69 25.32
C VAL A 447 -9.08 26.95 24.08
N ARG A 448 -10.30 26.41 24.00
CA ARG A 448 -11.22 26.67 22.87
C ARG A 448 -11.66 28.13 22.82
N GLU A 449 -11.91 28.76 23.95
CA GLU A 449 -12.21 30.19 24.02
C GLU A 449 -11.04 31.02 23.47
N ALA A 450 -9.83 30.79 23.96
CA ALA A 450 -8.64 31.50 23.48
C ALA A 450 -8.43 31.36 21.96
N ILE A 451 -8.73 30.19 21.38
CA ILE A 451 -8.54 29.92 19.95
C ILE A 451 -9.69 30.49 19.10
N PHE A 452 -10.95 30.28 19.50
CA PHE A 452 -12.11 30.55 18.63
C PHE A 452 -12.94 31.78 19.00
N LEU A 453 -12.80 32.31 20.21
CA LEU A 453 -13.46 33.56 20.59
C LEU A 453 -12.65 34.75 20.07
N ASP A 454 -13.35 35.71 19.46
CA ASP A 454 -12.76 36.99 19.08
C ASP A 454 -12.89 37.97 20.25
N PHE A 455 -11.79 38.19 20.97
CA PHE A 455 -11.72 39.10 22.12
C PHE A 455 -11.69 40.58 21.72
N LYS A 456 -11.78 40.89 20.41
CA LYS A 456 -11.77 42.23 19.80
C LYS A 456 -10.46 43.01 19.95
N THR A 457 -9.68 42.74 20.99
CA THR A 457 -8.41 43.41 21.30
C THR A 457 -7.39 42.40 21.81
N SER A 458 -6.11 42.66 21.54
CA SER A 458 -5.00 41.85 22.06
C SER A 458 -5.00 41.83 23.59
N ARG A 459 -5.30 42.97 24.23
CA ARG A 459 -5.41 43.08 25.69
C ARG A 459 -6.47 42.13 26.26
N GLY A 460 -7.64 42.02 25.63
CA GLY A 460 -8.69 41.11 26.08
C GLY A 460 -8.26 39.64 26.06
N LEU A 461 -7.46 39.25 25.05
CA LEU A 461 -6.87 37.92 24.95
C LEU A 461 -5.75 37.71 26.00
N ASP A 462 -4.88 38.70 26.20
CA ASP A 462 -3.80 38.63 27.20
C ASP A 462 -4.36 38.53 28.64
N GLU A 463 -5.46 39.24 28.93
CA GLU A 463 -6.20 39.09 30.19
C GLU A 463 -6.80 37.67 30.33
N HIS A 464 -7.24 37.05 29.24
CA HIS A 464 -7.69 35.65 29.24
C HIS A 464 -6.53 34.68 29.53
N PHE A 465 -5.37 34.86 28.89
CA PHE A 465 -4.18 34.05 29.19
C PHE A 465 -3.72 34.20 30.64
N SER A 466 -3.75 35.42 31.18
CA SER A 466 -3.43 35.68 32.59
C SER A 466 -4.35 34.90 33.53
N ARG A 467 -5.66 34.85 33.23
CA ARG A 467 -6.61 34.01 33.98
C ARG A 467 -6.28 32.53 33.86
N MET A 468 -5.98 32.04 32.66
CA MET A 468 -5.56 30.64 32.46
C MET A 468 -4.30 30.30 33.26
N SER A 469 -3.30 31.19 33.31
CA SER A 469 -2.09 30.99 34.10
C SER A 469 -2.37 30.94 35.60
N ILE A 470 -3.33 31.72 36.12
CA ILE A 470 -3.74 31.66 37.53
C ILE A 470 -4.49 30.35 37.82
N LEU A 471 -5.46 29.99 36.98
CA LEU A 471 -6.33 28.82 37.19
C LEU A 471 -5.57 27.50 37.03
N PHE A 472 -4.68 27.41 36.04
CA PHE A 472 -4.08 26.15 35.60
C PHE A 472 -2.56 26.10 35.77
N GLY A 473 -1.93 27.21 36.18
CA GLY A 473 -0.47 27.29 36.33
C GLY A 473 0.11 26.39 37.42
N HIS A 474 -0.72 25.91 38.35
CA HIS A 474 -0.34 24.93 39.35
C HIS A 474 -0.03 23.54 38.75
N VAL A 475 -0.50 23.25 37.53
CA VAL A 475 -0.14 22.04 36.78
C VAL A 475 0.99 22.36 35.81
N PRO A 476 2.22 21.82 36.00
CA PRO A 476 3.39 22.20 35.21
C PRO A 476 3.20 22.05 33.69
N ARG A 477 2.54 20.96 33.26
CA ARG A 477 2.25 20.70 31.84
C ARG A 477 1.32 21.78 31.26
N ALA A 478 0.24 22.13 31.94
CA ALA A 478 -0.64 23.19 31.44
C ALA A 478 0.01 24.57 31.49
N ALA A 479 0.82 24.87 32.49
CA ALA A 479 1.60 26.12 32.50
C ALA A 479 2.49 26.24 31.25
N LEU A 480 3.16 25.14 30.86
CA LEU A 480 3.93 25.09 29.61
C LEU A 480 3.04 25.31 28.37
N PHE A 481 1.87 24.66 28.32
CA PHE A 481 0.95 24.83 27.19
C PHE A 481 0.38 26.26 27.10
N VAL A 482 -0.02 26.87 28.21
CA VAL A 482 -0.52 28.26 28.22
C VAL A 482 0.57 29.22 27.76
N LYS A 483 1.83 29.01 28.19
CA LYS A 483 2.97 29.79 27.70
C LYS A 483 3.18 29.63 26.19
N LYS A 484 3.07 28.39 25.68
CA LYS A 484 3.14 28.09 24.24
C LYS A 484 2.02 28.79 23.47
N LEU A 485 0.75 28.62 23.89
CA LEU A 485 -0.42 29.27 23.29
C LEU A 485 -0.31 30.80 23.31
N THR A 486 0.25 31.37 24.38
CA THR A 486 0.53 32.81 24.45
C THR A 486 1.56 33.22 23.41
N ALA A 487 2.64 32.45 23.21
CA ALA A 487 3.64 32.73 22.18
C ALA A 487 3.04 32.63 20.76
N ASP A 488 2.23 31.61 20.52
CA ASP A 488 1.65 31.30 19.21
C ASP A 488 0.34 32.06 18.92
N ARG A 489 -0.06 32.99 19.79
CA ARG A 489 -1.35 33.71 19.72
C ARG A 489 -1.63 34.40 18.39
N LEU A 490 -0.57 34.86 17.70
CA LEU A 490 -0.69 35.48 16.38
C LEU A 490 -1.01 34.49 15.26
N LEU A 491 -0.67 33.21 15.46
CA LEU A 491 -0.79 32.15 14.46
C LEU A 491 -2.10 31.34 14.60
N VAL A 492 -2.69 31.27 15.80
CA VAL A 492 -3.82 30.37 16.08
C VAL A 492 -5.07 31.06 16.65
N CYS A 493 -4.94 32.17 17.37
CA CYS A 493 -6.08 32.80 18.05
C CYS A 493 -6.88 33.69 17.09
N LYS A 494 -8.20 33.46 17.01
CA LYS A 494 -9.12 34.21 16.15
C LYS A 494 -9.02 35.72 16.29
N THR A 495 -8.82 36.22 17.52
CA THR A 495 -8.59 37.64 17.80
C THR A 495 -7.51 38.25 16.89
N HIS A 496 -6.46 37.48 16.58
CA HIS A 496 -5.38 37.92 15.71
C HIS A 496 -5.54 37.43 14.28
N THR A 497 -6.18 36.29 14.02
CA THR A 497 -6.22 35.69 12.66
C THR A 497 -7.41 36.14 11.82
N THR A 498 -8.35 36.94 12.36
CA THR A 498 -9.55 37.43 11.64
C THR A 498 -9.28 38.24 10.38
N HIS A 499 -8.09 38.83 10.24
CA HIS A 499 -7.69 39.61 9.06
C HIS A 499 -7.15 38.74 7.91
N VAL A 500 -6.93 37.44 8.16
CA VAL A 500 -6.39 36.48 7.19
C VAL A 500 -7.52 35.62 6.65
N PHE A 501 -7.60 35.49 5.32
CA PHE A 501 -8.57 34.60 4.69
C PHE A 501 -8.10 33.14 4.81
N SER A 502 -8.85 32.31 5.54
CA SER A 502 -8.48 30.91 5.80
C SER A 502 -9.46 29.90 5.18
N CYS A 503 -10.42 30.30 4.35
CA CYS A 503 -11.48 29.42 3.82
C CYS A 503 -12.29 28.67 4.90
N GLY A 504 -12.43 29.27 6.09
CA GLY A 504 -13.02 28.60 7.24
C GLY A 504 -12.25 27.35 7.67
N ALA A 505 -10.98 27.22 7.26
CA ALA A 505 -10.08 26.16 7.65
C ALA A 505 -9.57 26.42 9.08
N SER A 506 -10.47 26.43 10.04
CA SER A 506 -10.14 26.17 11.45
C SER A 506 -9.77 24.70 11.70
N SER A 507 -9.57 23.89 10.65
CA SER A 507 -9.83 22.46 10.72
C SER A 507 -8.68 21.61 10.19
N THR A 508 -8.21 20.68 11.03
CA THR A 508 -7.66 19.39 10.59
C THR A 508 -8.57 18.69 9.58
N GLN A 509 -9.89 18.94 9.58
CA GLN A 509 -10.82 18.26 8.69
C GLN A 509 -10.41 18.32 7.22
N ARG A 510 -9.77 19.39 6.75
CA ARG A 510 -9.37 19.49 5.33
C ARG A 510 -8.06 18.75 5.04
N GLY A 511 -7.02 18.96 5.86
CA GLY A 511 -5.73 18.25 5.76
C GLY A 511 -5.87 16.76 6.04
N GLU A 512 -6.52 16.41 7.16
CA GLU A 512 -6.79 15.03 7.58
C GLU A 512 -7.72 14.33 6.59
N ALA A 513 -8.74 15.00 6.01
CA ALA A 513 -9.54 14.35 4.96
C ALA A 513 -8.74 14.08 3.69
N THR A 514 -7.80 14.97 3.32
CA THR A 514 -6.86 14.70 2.23
C THR A 514 -5.97 13.50 2.56
N ASN A 515 -5.36 13.47 3.74
CA ASN A 515 -4.53 12.37 4.20
C ASN A 515 -5.32 11.05 4.27
N SER A 516 -6.57 11.10 4.74
CA SER A 516 -7.49 9.97 4.77
C SER A 516 -7.79 9.46 3.36
N ARG A 517 -8.08 10.34 2.39
CA ARG A 517 -8.27 9.97 0.97
C ARG A 517 -7.02 9.28 0.40
N LEU A 518 -5.83 9.85 0.61
CA LEU A 518 -4.56 9.25 0.19
C LEU A 518 -4.31 7.90 0.86
N LYS A 519 -4.85 7.67 2.06
CA LYS A 519 -4.78 6.38 2.78
C LYS A 519 -5.94 5.44 2.47
N GLY A 520 -6.75 5.72 1.45
CA GLY A 520 -7.93 4.92 1.10
C GLY A 520 -8.95 4.87 2.24
N ASN A 521 -9.21 6.01 2.88
CA ASN A 521 -10.04 6.14 4.08
C ASN A 521 -9.60 5.22 5.23
N GLY A 522 -8.28 5.07 5.41
CA GLY A 522 -7.65 4.24 6.43
C GLY A 522 -7.51 2.76 6.07
N THR A 523 -8.21 2.27 5.05
CA THR A 523 -8.20 0.85 4.67
C THR A 523 -6.89 0.41 3.99
N LYS A 524 -6.16 1.35 3.39
CA LYS A 524 -4.93 1.07 2.62
C LYS A 524 -3.64 1.31 3.39
N LYS A 525 -3.69 1.83 4.63
CA LYS A 525 -2.48 2.24 5.37
C LYS A 525 -1.41 1.14 5.47
N MET A 526 -1.80 -0.10 5.80
CA MET A 526 -0.85 -1.22 5.89
C MET A 526 -0.30 -1.68 4.54
N GLU A 527 -1.09 -1.48 3.48
CA GLU A 527 -0.72 -1.84 2.11
C GLU A 527 0.26 -0.81 1.53
N LEU A 528 -0.01 0.49 1.76
CA LEU A 528 0.83 1.61 1.33
C LEU A 528 2.26 1.50 1.89
N ARG A 529 2.43 1.06 3.14
CA ARG A 529 3.74 0.75 3.74
C ARG A 529 4.58 -0.29 2.99
N ARG A 530 4.01 -0.98 2.00
CA ARG A 530 4.72 -1.96 1.15
C ARG A 530 4.92 -1.45 -0.27
N TYR A 531 4.38 -0.28 -0.61
CA TYR A 531 4.49 0.27 -1.95
C TYR A 531 5.90 0.80 -2.20
N SER A 532 6.42 0.52 -3.39
CA SER A 532 7.54 1.27 -3.95
C SER A 532 7.07 2.66 -4.40
N LEU A 533 8.01 3.54 -4.75
CA LEU A 533 7.67 4.87 -5.27
C LEU A 533 6.77 4.80 -6.51
N TYR A 534 6.98 3.81 -7.39
CA TYR A 534 6.12 3.60 -8.55
C TYR A 534 4.67 3.30 -8.16
N LYS A 535 4.47 2.29 -7.31
CA LYS A 535 3.11 1.89 -6.89
C LYS A 535 2.40 3.03 -6.16
N LEU A 536 3.13 3.78 -5.35
CA LEU A 536 2.59 4.93 -4.64
C LEU A 536 2.22 6.09 -5.59
N LEU A 537 3.07 6.40 -6.57
CA LEU A 537 2.77 7.37 -7.62
C LEU A 537 1.50 6.97 -8.38
N LYS A 538 1.37 5.71 -8.83
CA LYS A 538 0.15 5.23 -9.51
C LYS A 538 -1.10 5.37 -8.64
N TRP A 539 -1.01 5.01 -7.36
CA TRP A 539 -2.11 5.15 -6.41
C TRP A 539 -2.54 6.61 -6.24
N TYR A 540 -1.60 7.52 -6.05
CA TYR A 540 -1.89 8.95 -5.93
C TYR A 540 -2.49 9.51 -7.23
N LEU A 541 -1.90 9.22 -8.40
CA LEU A 541 -2.45 9.65 -9.68
C LEU A 541 -3.87 9.15 -9.92
N THR A 542 -4.18 7.92 -9.50
CA THR A 542 -5.53 7.36 -9.57
C THR A 542 -6.49 8.13 -8.65
N THR A 543 -6.07 8.39 -7.41
CA THR A 543 -6.86 9.15 -6.43
C THR A 543 -7.16 10.58 -6.93
N ILE A 544 -6.19 11.21 -7.59
CA ILE A 544 -6.32 12.54 -8.19
C ILE A 544 -7.25 12.49 -9.41
N GLY A 545 -7.13 11.46 -10.27
CA GLY A 545 -8.05 11.26 -11.38
C GLY A 545 -9.51 11.15 -10.93
N MET A 546 -9.78 10.39 -9.87
CA MET A 546 -11.11 10.28 -9.28
C MET A 546 -11.63 11.63 -8.73
N GLN A 547 -10.74 12.46 -8.18
CA GLN A 547 -11.08 13.83 -7.74
C GLN A 547 -11.48 14.72 -8.92
N ASP A 548 -10.76 14.63 -10.03
CA ASP A 548 -11.01 15.44 -11.24
C ASP A 548 -12.33 15.01 -11.91
N GLU A 549 -12.61 13.71 -11.96
CA GLU A 549 -13.90 13.16 -12.42
C GLU A 549 -15.07 13.61 -11.54
N ALA A 550 -14.91 13.62 -10.21
CA ALA A 550 -15.92 14.12 -9.29
C ALA A 550 -16.16 15.63 -9.44
N SER A 551 -15.14 16.38 -9.87
CA SER A 551 -15.21 17.82 -10.09
C SER A 551 -15.93 18.15 -11.41
N SER A 552 -15.69 17.37 -12.46
CA SER A 552 -16.35 17.51 -13.78
C SER A 552 -17.78 16.95 -13.83
N SER A 553 -18.07 15.85 -13.13
CA SER A 553 -19.42 15.27 -13.06
C SER A 553 -20.41 16.08 -12.19
N GLY A 554 -19.89 16.99 -11.35
CA GLY A 554 -20.68 17.92 -10.55
C GLY A 554 -21.54 18.90 -11.36
N THR A 555 -21.25 19.07 -12.65
CA THR A 555 -22.08 19.86 -13.57
C THR A 555 -23.31 19.10 -14.08
N SER A 556 -23.37 17.77 -13.91
CA SER A 556 -24.45 16.92 -14.47
C SER A 556 -25.31 16.17 -13.42
N ARG A 557 -24.89 16.07 -12.14
CA ARG A 557 -25.68 15.36 -11.11
C ARG A 557 -26.22 16.31 -10.04
N ARG A 558 -27.35 16.96 -10.34
CA ARG A 558 -28.32 17.31 -9.29
C ARG A 558 -28.95 16.01 -8.79
N SER A 559 -28.44 15.45 -7.70
CA SER A 559 -29.23 14.53 -6.87
C SER A 559 -28.80 14.56 -5.41
N ALA A 560 -29.74 15.02 -4.58
CA ALA A 560 -29.91 14.68 -3.16
C ALA A 560 -28.87 15.19 -2.15
N CYS A 561 -28.79 16.50 -1.97
CA CYS A 561 -28.47 17.07 -0.66
C CYS A 561 -29.70 16.92 0.25
N LYS A 562 -29.78 15.79 0.97
CA LYS A 562 -30.59 15.69 2.21
C LYS A 562 -29.70 16.15 3.37
N THR A 563 -29.53 17.46 3.50
CA THR A 563 -29.13 18.06 4.77
C THR A 563 -30.30 18.90 5.25
N ARG A 564 -31.10 18.31 6.15
CA ARG A 564 -32.09 19.05 6.93
C ARG A 564 -31.35 20.20 7.60
N LEU A 565 -31.86 21.41 7.38
CA LEU A 565 -31.53 22.60 8.14
C LEU A 565 -31.65 22.29 9.65
N ALA A 566 -30.52 22.14 10.32
CA ALA A 566 -30.40 22.39 11.75
C ALA A 566 -29.99 23.86 11.92
N CYS A 567 -30.93 24.76 11.61
CA CYS A 567 -30.80 26.18 11.91
C CYS A 567 -32.18 26.73 12.26
N SER A 568 -32.78 26.18 13.33
CA SER A 568 -34.05 26.67 13.88
C SER A 568 -34.27 26.25 15.35
N SER A 569 -33.24 26.34 16.20
CA SER A 569 -33.42 26.06 17.64
C SER A 569 -32.70 27.03 18.61
N LEU A 570 -32.35 28.24 18.16
CA LEU A 570 -31.71 29.24 19.05
C LEU A 570 -32.35 30.65 19.00
N TYR A 571 -33.62 30.74 18.61
CA TYR A 571 -34.43 31.94 18.82
C TYR A 571 -35.83 31.54 19.28
N ASN A 572 -35.95 31.15 20.55
CA ASN A 572 -37.23 31.06 21.24
C ASN A 572 -37.02 31.17 22.76
N THR A 573 -36.50 32.32 23.19
CA THR A 573 -36.64 32.81 24.56
C THR A 573 -36.38 34.31 24.55
N LEU A 574 -37.44 35.12 24.43
CA LEU A 574 -37.67 36.41 25.11
C LEU A 574 -38.96 37.07 24.52
N PRO A 575 -39.70 37.85 25.33
CA PRO A 575 -41.14 38.04 25.17
C PRO A 575 -41.53 39.13 24.15
N ALA A 576 -42.73 38.97 23.62
CA ALA A 576 -43.39 39.87 22.68
C ALA A 576 -43.54 41.30 23.25
N GLY A 577 -43.17 42.29 22.45
CA GLY A 577 -43.49 43.69 22.74
C GLY A 577 -42.86 44.66 21.76
N ILE A 578 -43.72 45.33 20.97
CA ILE A 578 -43.48 46.55 20.20
C ILE A 578 -42.91 46.34 18.78
N CYS A 579 -43.88 46.28 17.87
CA CYS A 579 -43.76 46.42 16.43
C CYS A 579 -43.44 47.88 16.07
N SER A 580 -42.38 48.12 15.29
CA SER A 580 -42.38 49.24 14.35
C SER A 580 -41.58 48.88 13.09
N ARG A 581 -42.25 49.04 11.94
CA ARG A 581 -41.70 48.87 10.59
C ARG A 581 -40.85 50.09 10.25
N SER A 582 -39.63 49.89 9.76
CA SER A 582 -39.10 50.72 8.65
C SER A 582 -37.77 50.19 8.10
N THR A 583 -37.70 50.24 6.77
CA THR A 583 -36.50 50.41 5.90
C THR A 583 -35.44 49.30 5.84
N TRP A 584 -35.56 48.42 4.84
CA TRP A 584 -34.42 47.90 4.06
C TRP A 584 -34.75 47.97 2.56
N PRO A 585 -33.84 48.46 1.69
CA PRO A 585 -34.10 48.63 0.26
C PRO A 585 -33.91 47.32 -0.52
N ARG A 586 -34.77 47.10 -1.52
CA ARG A 586 -34.72 45.98 -2.47
C ARG A 586 -33.52 46.14 -3.42
N CYS A 587 -32.67 45.12 -3.49
CA CYS A 587 -31.65 44.99 -4.53
C CYS A 587 -32.29 44.46 -5.82
N GLY A 588 -32.14 45.21 -6.91
CA GLY A 588 -32.74 44.95 -8.22
C GLY A 588 -32.02 43.86 -9.02
N ARG A 589 -32.82 43.08 -9.77
CA ARG A 589 -32.36 42.18 -10.84
C ARG A 589 -31.78 43.00 -11.99
N VAL A 590 -30.52 42.73 -12.36
CA VAL A 590 -29.97 43.11 -13.67
C VAL A 590 -30.23 41.94 -14.63
N ARG A 591 -30.93 42.23 -15.74
CA ARG A 591 -31.06 41.34 -16.90
C ARG A 591 -29.90 41.60 -17.85
N SER A 592 -29.43 40.51 -18.44
CA SER A 592 -28.44 40.43 -19.51
C SER A 592 -28.78 41.27 -20.74
N SER A 593 -27.76 41.94 -21.27
CA SER A 593 -27.57 42.25 -22.69
C SER A 593 -26.12 41.93 -23.05
#